data_AF-A0A2A4GCN6-F1
#
_entry.id   AF-A0A2A4GCN6-F1
#
_cell.length_a   1.000
_cell.length_b   1.000
_cell.length_c   1.000
_cell.angle_alpha   90.00
_cell.angle_beta   90.00
_cell.angle_gamma   90.00
#
_symmetry.space_group_name_H-M   'P 1'
#
loop_
_entity.id
_entity.type
_entity.pdbx_description
1 polymer ?
#
loop_
_entity_poly.entity_id
_entity_poly.type
_entity_poly.pdbx_seq_one_letter_code
_entity_poly.pdbx_strand_id
1 'polypeptide(L)'
;MKPFYTNILLGALFTIFMFGPESHAQLNTPRGSQQATVGQRVGITDITVTYSRPAVNGREIYGALVPYGMNDLGFGTSKAAPWRAGANENTTIEFSDAVSLGGQKVAAGTYGFHINIKDADKATVILSKDHTSWGSYFYEEQQDAARIDIDTKEIAHKELLTFEFTELKPNSTVLELQWGTKSFPLTIDVAVNEIVLEDIRKKLKNQPGFQRQTWEQAARYALNNDGDLYEALGWADAAIDGQFFSEKNFTNLSLKSQILSKLGQSEKADQVMAEALTMGDNLELHQYGRQLLGEKNTQKALEIFKMNAKKHKNQWPVNYGLARGYSAQGDYKTATKYLKKALENAPNAASKGRVQANLDKLAKGEDIN
;
A
#
# COMPACT_ATOMS: atom_id res chain seq x y z
N MET A 1 -88.90 -21.64 -39.26
CA MET A 1 -87.72 -22.36 -39.78
C MET A 1 -86.83 -21.39 -40.54
N LYS A 2 -85.50 -21.49 -40.32
CA LYS A 2 -84.34 -20.79 -40.94
C LYS A 2 -83.93 -19.41 -40.34
N PRO A 3 -82.61 -19.10 -40.28
CA PRO A 3 -81.88 -18.86 -39.01
C PRO A 3 -81.00 -17.57 -38.93
N PHE A 4 -80.39 -17.35 -37.74
CA PHE A 4 -79.10 -16.68 -37.33
C PHE A 4 -78.39 -15.70 -38.31
N TYR A 5 -77.80 -14.54 -37.92
CA TYR A 5 -76.68 -14.27 -36.98
C TYR A 5 -76.66 -12.76 -36.58
N THR A 6 -76.51 -12.40 -35.30
CA THR A 6 -75.30 -11.89 -34.60
C THR A 6 -74.79 -10.49 -34.97
N ASN A 7 -74.83 -9.55 -34.02
CA ASN A 7 -73.74 -8.58 -33.70
C ASN A 7 -74.07 -7.83 -32.40
N ILE A 8 -73.40 -8.18 -31.31
CA ILE A 8 -73.37 -7.44 -30.04
C ILE A 8 -71.98 -6.80 -29.94
N LEU A 9 -71.93 -5.48 -29.85
CA LEU A 9 -70.72 -4.71 -29.53
C LEU A 9 -70.65 -4.54 -28.02
N LEU A 10 -69.58 -5.10 -27.43
CA LEU A 10 -69.20 -5.01 -26.03
C LEU A 10 -68.23 -3.82 -25.86
N GLY A 11 -68.48 -2.95 -24.88
CA GLY A 11 -67.53 -1.91 -24.46
C GLY A 11 -67.52 -1.81 -22.95
N ALA A 12 -66.64 -2.58 -22.29
CA ALA A 12 -66.44 -2.55 -20.85
C ALA A 12 -65.21 -1.68 -20.51
N LEU A 13 -65.43 -0.64 -19.70
CA LEU A 13 -64.40 0.22 -19.11
C LEU A 13 -63.65 -0.54 -18.01
N PHE A 14 -62.33 -0.65 -18.13
CA PHE A 14 -61.44 -1.27 -17.14
C PHE A 14 -60.92 -0.19 -16.18
N THR A 15 -61.34 -0.21 -14.91
CA THR A 15 -60.81 0.69 -13.88
C THR A 15 -59.65 0.01 -13.16
N ILE A 16 -58.43 0.50 -13.40
CA ILE A 16 -57.20 0.03 -12.73
C ILE A 16 -57.11 0.73 -11.36
N PHE A 17 -57.24 -0.03 -10.28
CA PHE A 17 -56.86 0.40 -8.93
C PHE A 17 -55.34 0.26 -8.78
N MET A 18 -54.62 1.38 -8.76
CA MET A 18 -53.20 1.45 -8.40
C MET A 18 -53.08 1.45 -6.86
N PHE A 19 -52.69 0.32 -6.27
CA PHE A 19 -52.13 0.29 -4.92
C PHE A 19 -50.62 0.55 -5.04
N GLY A 20 -50.18 1.75 -4.65
CA GLY A 20 -48.76 2.05 -4.44
C GLY A 20 -48.32 1.59 -3.05
N PRO A 21 -47.06 1.17 -2.85
CA PRO A 21 -46.53 0.93 -1.51
C PRO A 21 -46.42 2.26 -0.75
N GLU A 22 -47.07 2.35 0.41
CA GLU A 22 -46.84 3.43 1.36
C GLU A 22 -45.45 3.24 1.99
N SER A 23 -44.45 3.94 1.45
CA SER A 23 -43.21 4.17 2.17
C SER A 23 -43.45 5.28 3.19
N HIS A 24 -43.65 4.93 4.46
CA HIS A 24 -43.53 5.91 5.55
C HIS A 24 -42.07 6.36 5.62
N ALA A 25 -41.73 7.44 4.92
CA ALA A 25 -40.47 8.13 5.13
C ALA A 25 -40.49 8.71 6.55
N GLN A 26 -39.63 8.22 7.44
CA GLN A 26 -39.31 8.96 8.66
C GLN A 26 -38.82 10.35 8.27
N LEU A 27 -39.29 11.38 8.98
CA LEU A 27 -38.79 12.74 8.82
C LEU A 27 -37.28 12.76 9.03
N ASN A 28 -36.52 13.17 8.01
CA ASN A 28 -35.08 13.32 8.09
C ASN A 28 -34.75 14.59 8.90
N THR A 29 -34.54 14.41 10.20
CA THR A 29 -34.22 15.49 11.14
C THR A 29 -32.75 15.40 11.57
N PRO A 30 -32.11 16.52 11.95
CA PRO A 30 -30.73 16.49 12.43
C PRO A 30 -30.56 15.51 13.60
N ARG A 31 -29.68 14.54 13.44
CA ARG A 31 -29.37 13.57 14.49
C ARG A 31 -28.56 14.25 15.60
N GLY A 32 -28.87 13.92 16.86
CA GLY A 32 -28.11 14.41 18.02
C GLY A 32 -26.65 13.94 18.03
N SER A 33 -26.36 12.78 17.45
CA SER A 33 -25.00 12.33 17.12
C SER A 33 -24.88 12.18 15.61
N GLN A 34 -24.10 13.08 14.99
CA GLN A 34 -23.86 13.07 13.56
C GLN A 34 -22.88 11.94 13.18
N GLN A 35 -22.95 11.49 11.93
CA GLN A 35 -22.07 10.47 11.40
C GLN A 35 -20.75 11.09 10.91
N ALA A 36 -19.66 10.33 11.03
CA ALA A 36 -18.35 10.64 10.49
C ALA A 36 -17.70 9.39 9.91
N THR A 37 -16.79 9.60 8.95
CA THR A 37 -15.97 8.55 8.35
C THR A 37 -14.52 9.04 8.30
N VAL A 38 -13.57 8.16 8.63
CA VAL A 38 -12.13 8.40 8.53
C VAL A 38 -11.49 7.22 7.79
N GLY A 39 -10.49 7.50 6.96
CA GLY A 39 -9.79 6.47 6.19
C GLY A 39 -8.28 6.68 6.17
N GLN A 40 -7.55 5.57 6.06
CA GLN A 40 -6.08 5.56 5.93
C GLN A 40 -5.67 4.44 4.97
N ARG A 41 -4.75 4.75 4.06
CA ARG A 41 -4.08 3.75 3.23
C ARG A 41 -2.71 3.40 3.80
N VAL A 42 -2.43 2.12 4.01
CA VAL A 42 -1.11 1.59 4.41
C VAL A 42 -0.64 0.62 3.32
N GLY A 43 0.48 0.93 2.66
CA GLY A 43 0.86 0.23 1.43
C GLY A 43 -0.21 0.42 0.35
N ILE A 44 -0.87 -0.68 -0.04
CA ILE A 44 -2.03 -0.65 -0.97
C ILE A 44 -3.35 -1.01 -0.28
N THR A 45 -3.36 -1.14 1.04
CA THR A 45 -4.54 -1.52 1.84
C THR A 45 -5.24 -0.30 2.39
N ASP A 46 -6.53 -0.18 2.12
CA ASP A 46 -7.42 0.83 2.67
C ASP A 46 -8.08 0.34 3.97
N ILE A 47 -8.06 1.21 4.97
CA ILE A 47 -8.72 1.02 6.25
C ILE A 47 -9.72 2.15 6.43
N THR A 48 -11.00 1.84 6.62
CA THR A 48 -12.06 2.85 6.77
C THR A 48 -12.86 2.61 8.03
N VAL A 49 -13.10 3.65 8.83
CA VAL A 49 -13.97 3.60 10.01
C VAL A 49 -15.15 4.53 9.80
N THR A 50 -16.36 4.02 9.96
CA THR A 50 -17.62 4.80 9.90
C THR A 50 -18.35 4.70 11.24
N TYR A 51 -18.70 5.84 11.82
CA TYR A 51 -19.20 5.92 13.19
C TYR A 51 -20.13 7.13 13.40
N SER A 52 -21.01 7.07 14.40
CA SER A 52 -21.66 8.28 14.93
C SER A 52 -20.91 8.81 16.14
N ARG A 53 -20.70 10.13 16.20
CA ARG A 53 -19.84 10.80 17.18
C ARG A 53 -20.62 11.58 18.25
N PRO A 54 -20.97 10.98 19.40
CA PRO A 54 -21.62 11.69 20.50
C PRO A 54 -20.68 12.71 21.17
N ALA A 55 -21.26 13.79 21.71
CA ALA A 55 -20.58 14.73 22.59
C ALA A 55 -20.59 14.24 24.05
N VAL A 56 -19.64 14.64 24.89
CA VAL A 56 -19.67 14.33 26.33
C VAL A 56 -20.84 15.04 27.00
N ASN A 57 -21.08 16.32 26.68
CA ASN A 57 -22.17 17.14 27.22
C ASN A 57 -22.21 17.14 28.76
N GLY A 58 -21.05 17.22 29.41
CA GLY A 58 -20.92 17.26 30.87
C GLY A 58 -21.29 15.95 31.60
N ARG A 59 -21.51 14.85 30.88
CA ARG A 59 -21.83 13.54 31.46
C ARG A 59 -20.57 12.80 31.91
N GLU A 60 -20.70 12.00 32.96
CA GLU A 60 -19.70 11.00 33.31
C GLU A 60 -19.74 9.86 32.28
N ILE A 61 -18.62 9.61 31.61
CA ILE A 61 -18.55 8.68 30.49
C ILE A 61 -18.27 7.26 30.97
N TYR A 62 -17.09 7.02 31.55
CA TYR A 62 -16.61 5.68 31.87
C TYR A 62 -17.08 5.24 33.25
N GLY A 63 -17.67 4.05 33.34
CA GLY A 63 -18.30 3.54 34.57
C GLY A 63 -19.75 4.00 34.77
N ALA A 64 -20.22 4.97 33.97
CA ALA A 64 -21.59 5.47 34.00
C ALA A 64 -22.29 5.32 32.64
N LEU A 65 -22.08 6.26 31.70
CA LEU A 65 -22.70 6.18 30.36
C LEU A 65 -22.22 4.97 29.55
N VAL A 66 -20.94 4.64 29.69
CA VAL A 66 -20.31 3.42 29.16
C VAL A 66 -19.87 2.61 30.38
N PRO A 67 -20.66 1.60 30.80
CA PRO A 67 -20.29 0.76 31.92
C PRO A 67 -19.07 -0.09 31.57
N TYR A 68 -18.29 -0.46 32.58
CA TYR A 68 -17.21 -1.43 32.42
C TYR A 68 -17.76 -2.84 32.19
N GLY A 69 -17.00 -3.67 31.49
CA GLY A 69 -17.36 -5.04 31.18
C GLY A 69 -18.43 -5.20 30.09
N MET A 70 -18.92 -6.44 30.00
CA MET A 70 -20.08 -6.78 29.18
C MET A 70 -21.36 -6.52 29.99
N ASN A 71 -22.38 -5.95 29.36
CA ASN A 71 -23.59 -5.49 30.06
C ASN A 71 -24.89 -5.98 29.39
N ASP A 72 -25.91 -6.30 30.18
CA ASP A 72 -27.28 -6.45 29.65
C ASP A 72 -27.85 -5.04 29.44
N LEU A 73 -28.12 -4.70 28.18
CA LEU A 73 -28.63 -3.38 27.81
C LEU A 73 -30.14 -3.23 28.04
N GLY A 74 -30.81 -4.27 28.56
CA GLY A 74 -32.25 -4.29 28.84
C GLY A 74 -33.13 -4.29 27.58
N PHE A 75 -32.52 -4.41 26.39
CA PHE A 75 -33.18 -4.41 25.09
C PHE A 75 -32.42 -5.27 24.09
N GLY A 76 -33.13 -5.83 23.12
CA GLY A 76 -32.57 -6.77 22.13
C GLY A 76 -32.38 -8.18 22.67
N THR A 77 -31.68 -9.01 21.91
CA THR A 77 -31.44 -10.43 22.24
C THR A 77 -30.19 -10.64 23.08
N SER A 78 -29.24 -9.69 23.08
CA SER A 78 -27.99 -9.83 23.81
C SER A 78 -28.20 -9.64 25.32
N LYS A 79 -27.54 -10.50 26.10
CA LYS A 79 -27.51 -10.46 27.57
C LYS A 79 -26.16 -10.08 28.15
N ALA A 80 -25.16 -9.93 27.29
CA ALA A 80 -23.83 -9.50 27.62
C ALA A 80 -23.27 -8.82 26.37
N ALA A 81 -23.36 -7.48 26.33
CA ALA A 81 -22.99 -6.68 25.19
C ALA A 81 -21.80 -5.76 25.51
N PRO A 82 -20.83 -5.61 24.58
CA PRO A 82 -19.76 -4.64 24.71
C PRO A 82 -20.25 -3.24 24.32
N TRP A 83 -19.45 -2.21 24.59
CA TRP A 83 -19.74 -0.86 24.09
C TRP A 83 -19.60 -0.81 22.56
N ARG A 84 -20.60 -0.22 21.88
CA ARG A 84 -20.61 -0.03 20.42
C ARG A 84 -19.59 0.99 19.89
N ALA A 85 -18.77 1.57 20.77
CA ALA A 85 -17.69 2.50 20.41
C ALA A 85 -18.17 3.65 19.50
N GLY A 86 -19.35 4.21 19.82
CA GLY A 86 -20.08 5.15 18.97
C GLY A 86 -21.51 5.35 19.48
N ALA A 87 -22.38 5.86 18.61
CA ALA A 87 -23.81 6.03 18.85
C ALA A 87 -24.65 5.53 17.66
N ASN A 88 -25.96 5.38 17.87
CA ASN A 88 -26.92 4.91 16.84
C ASN A 88 -26.58 3.49 16.32
N GLU A 89 -26.34 3.35 15.02
CA GLU A 89 -25.91 2.12 14.36
C GLU A 89 -24.52 1.65 14.83
N ASN A 90 -24.10 0.43 14.46
CA ASN A 90 -22.75 -0.05 14.73
C ASN A 90 -21.71 0.92 14.17
N THR A 91 -20.68 1.23 14.96
CA THR A 91 -19.42 1.69 14.38
C THR A 91 -18.86 0.54 13.55
N THR A 92 -18.44 0.82 12.32
CA THR A 92 -17.87 -0.18 11.43
C THR A 92 -16.42 0.13 11.12
N ILE A 93 -15.62 -0.92 10.96
CA ILE A 93 -14.27 -0.86 10.40
C ILE A 93 -14.22 -1.77 9.18
N GLU A 94 -13.62 -1.29 8.10
CA GLU A 94 -13.47 -1.99 6.84
C GLU A 94 -12.00 -2.06 6.43
N PHE A 95 -11.58 -3.24 5.97
CA PHE A 95 -10.25 -3.49 5.42
C PHE A 95 -10.35 -3.99 3.98
N SER A 96 -9.65 -3.36 3.03
CA SER A 96 -9.61 -3.83 1.64
C SER A 96 -8.81 -5.13 1.44
N ASP A 97 -7.86 -5.39 2.33
CA ASP A 97 -7.00 -6.57 2.35
C ASP A 97 -6.96 -7.14 3.77
N ALA A 98 -6.44 -8.35 3.92
CA ALA A 98 -6.23 -8.93 5.24
C ALA A 98 -5.18 -8.12 6.04
N VAL A 99 -5.42 -7.97 7.34
CA VAL A 99 -4.55 -7.25 8.28
C VAL A 99 -4.20 -8.13 9.49
N SER A 100 -3.27 -7.67 10.32
CA SER A 100 -2.97 -8.25 11.62
C SER A 100 -3.24 -7.24 12.73
N LEU A 101 -4.03 -7.64 13.73
CA LEU A 101 -4.40 -6.81 14.88
C LEU A 101 -3.93 -7.51 16.15
N GLY A 102 -2.96 -6.92 16.87
CA GLY A 102 -2.39 -7.54 18.08
C GLY A 102 -1.85 -8.97 17.84
N GLY A 103 -1.33 -9.24 16.65
CA GLY A 103 -0.84 -10.56 16.22
C GLY A 103 -1.91 -11.53 15.70
N GLN A 104 -3.19 -11.17 15.72
CA GLN A 104 -4.27 -11.97 15.15
C GLN A 104 -4.53 -11.56 13.69
N LYS A 105 -4.56 -12.52 12.77
CA LYS A 105 -4.93 -12.27 11.37
C LYS A 105 -6.44 -12.03 11.25
N VAL A 106 -6.80 -10.96 10.56
CA VAL A 106 -8.18 -10.57 10.23
C VAL A 106 -8.30 -10.49 8.71
N ALA A 107 -9.32 -11.14 8.14
CA ALA A 107 -9.54 -11.12 6.70
C ALA A 107 -10.00 -9.74 6.21
N ALA A 108 -9.92 -9.52 4.88
CA ALA A 108 -10.55 -8.37 4.26
C ALA A 108 -12.07 -8.42 4.47
N GLY A 109 -12.70 -7.26 4.65
CA GLY A 109 -14.13 -7.13 4.85
C GLY A 109 -14.52 -6.03 5.83
N THR A 110 -15.82 -5.91 6.06
CA THR A 110 -16.41 -4.96 7.01
C THR A 110 -16.79 -5.68 8.30
N TYR A 111 -16.50 -5.05 9.44
CA TYR A 111 -16.74 -5.58 10.77
C TYR A 111 -17.42 -4.54 11.66
N GLY A 112 -18.29 -4.99 12.56
CA GLY A 112 -18.79 -4.19 13.67
C GLY A 112 -17.67 -4.00 14.68
N PHE A 113 -17.40 -2.76 15.06
CA PHE A 113 -16.31 -2.41 15.97
C PHE A 113 -16.88 -2.13 17.36
N HIS A 114 -16.47 -2.94 18.33
CA HIS A 114 -16.89 -2.82 19.71
C HIS A 114 -15.69 -2.75 20.65
N ILE A 115 -15.90 -2.23 21.85
CA ILE A 115 -14.90 -2.21 22.92
C ILE A 115 -15.54 -2.74 24.20
N ASN A 116 -14.96 -3.78 24.78
CA ASN A 116 -15.21 -4.19 26.14
C ASN A 116 -14.19 -3.50 27.05
N ILE A 117 -14.60 -2.44 27.75
CA ILE A 117 -13.70 -1.68 28.63
C ILE A 117 -13.58 -2.43 29.95
N LYS A 118 -12.37 -2.84 30.31
CA LYS A 118 -12.10 -3.54 31.57
C LYS A 118 -11.79 -2.52 32.67
N ASP A 119 -11.83 -2.97 33.92
CA ASP A 119 -11.23 -2.21 35.02
C ASP A 119 -9.69 -2.14 34.85
N ALA A 120 -9.07 -1.07 35.36
CA ALA A 120 -7.62 -0.83 35.37
C ALA A 120 -6.96 -0.66 33.98
N ASP A 121 -7.33 0.42 33.27
CA ASP A 121 -6.70 0.92 32.04
C ASP A 121 -6.51 -0.10 30.90
N LYS A 122 -7.38 -1.10 30.84
CA LYS A 122 -7.37 -2.14 29.80
C LYS A 122 -8.69 -2.21 29.07
N ALA A 123 -8.64 -2.65 27.82
CA ALA A 123 -9.84 -2.94 27.06
C ALA A 123 -9.60 -4.11 26.10
N THR A 124 -10.68 -4.70 25.62
CA THR A 124 -10.67 -5.63 24.48
C THR A 124 -11.41 -4.98 23.34
N VAL A 125 -10.73 -4.72 22.23
CA VAL A 125 -11.36 -4.39 20.96
C VAL A 125 -11.92 -5.67 20.34
N ILE A 126 -13.15 -5.62 19.88
CA ILE A 126 -13.87 -6.75 19.33
C ILE A 126 -14.33 -6.38 17.93
N LEU A 127 -14.01 -7.23 16.96
CA LEU A 127 -14.52 -7.13 15.59
C LEU A 127 -15.58 -8.20 15.37
N SER A 128 -16.83 -7.79 15.16
CA SER A 128 -17.97 -8.68 14.89
C SER A 128 -18.26 -8.77 13.40
N LYS A 129 -18.64 -9.96 12.91
CA LYS A 129 -19.15 -10.14 11.55
C LYS A 129 -20.55 -9.55 11.37
N ASP A 130 -21.31 -9.37 12.45
CA ASP A 130 -22.55 -8.60 12.42
C ASP A 130 -22.23 -7.11 12.52
N HIS A 131 -22.17 -6.45 11.37
CA HIS A 131 -21.83 -5.04 11.23
C HIS A 131 -23.02 -4.14 10.84
N THR A 132 -24.22 -4.70 10.64
CA THR A 132 -25.41 -3.94 10.19
C THR A 132 -26.41 -3.66 11.31
N SER A 133 -26.23 -4.29 12.47
CA SER A 133 -27.06 -4.10 13.66
C SER A 133 -27.05 -2.67 14.22
N TRP A 134 -28.12 -2.34 14.95
CA TRP A 134 -28.27 -1.08 15.68
C TRP A 134 -27.42 -1.07 16.96
N GLY A 135 -26.10 -0.97 16.81
CA GLY A 135 -25.14 -1.11 17.91
C GLY A 135 -25.17 -2.50 18.54
N SER A 136 -24.88 -2.58 19.84
CA SER A 136 -24.64 -3.87 20.51
C SER A 136 -25.88 -4.63 21.03
N TYR A 137 -27.12 -4.20 20.75
CA TYR A 137 -28.32 -4.82 21.35
C TYR A 137 -28.55 -6.29 20.93
N PHE A 138 -28.02 -6.67 19.77
CA PHE A 138 -28.13 -8.02 19.20
C PHE A 138 -26.75 -8.69 19.12
N TYR A 139 -25.78 -8.22 19.90
CA TYR A 139 -24.43 -8.75 19.91
C TYR A 139 -24.38 -10.23 20.30
N GLU A 140 -23.70 -11.02 19.48
CA GLU A 140 -23.44 -12.45 19.65
C GLU A 140 -21.92 -12.71 19.58
N GLU A 141 -21.33 -13.21 20.66
CA GLU A 141 -19.88 -13.51 20.72
C GLU A 141 -19.44 -14.51 19.64
N GLN A 142 -20.34 -15.41 19.20
CA GLN A 142 -20.05 -16.37 18.14
C GLN A 142 -19.82 -15.69 16.76
N GLN A 143 -20.23 -14.43 16.61
CA GLN A 143 -19.99 -13.64 15.41
C GLN A 143 -18.64 -12.90 15.45
N ASP A 144 -17.89 -12.97 16.55
CA ASP A 144 -16.60 -12.31 16.65
C ASP A 144 -15.60 -12.92 15.64
N ALA A 145 -15.02 -12.04 14.82
CA ALA A 145 -13.89 -12.34 13.96
C ALA A 145 -12.55 -12.20 14.70
N ALA A 146 -12.46 -11.28 15.66
CA ALA A 146 -11.25 -11.06 16.44
C ALA A 146 -11.54 -10.40 17.80
N ARG A 147 -10.67 -10.67 18.78
CA ARG A 147 -10.65 -10.04 20.10
C ARG A 147 -9.22 -9.66 20.45
N ILE A 148 -8.97 -8.37 20.60
CA ILE A 148 -7.63 -7.80 20.76
C ILE A 148 -7.58 -7.04 22.08
N ASP A 149 -6.74 -7.53 22.99
CA ASP A 149 -6.46 -6.82 24.23
C ASP A 149 -5.53 -5.63 23.98
N ILE A 150 -5.91 -4.47 24.50
CA ILE A 150 -5.17 -3.22 24.39
C ILE A 150 -5.08 -2.53 25.75
N ASP A 151 -4.03 -1.74 25.91
CA ASP A 151 -3.92 -0.78 27.01
C ASP A 151 -4.56 0.55 26.59
N THR A 152 -5.40 1.11 27.45
CA THR A 152 -6.00 2.43 27.26
C THR A 152 -5.04 3.51 27.74
N LYS A 153 -5.19 4.74 27.25
CA LYS A 153 -4.40 5.88 27.73
C LYS A 153 -5.32 6.95 28.30
N GLU A 154 -4.86 7.64 29.33
CA GLU A 154 -5.48 8.91 29.72
C GLU A 154 -5.05 10.01 28.76
N ILE A 155 -6.00 10.85 28.36
CA ILE A 155 -5.79 12.00 27.47
C ILE A 155 -6.47 13.24 28.02
N ALA A 156 -6.08 14.40 27.49
CA ALA A 156 -6.84 15.63 27.70
C ALA A 156 -8.28 15.48 27.20
N HIS A 157 -9.22 16.18 27.85
CA HIS A 157 -10.65 16.08 27.56
C HIS A 157 -10.96 16.29 26.08
N LYS A 158 -11.62 15.30 25.46
CA LYS A 158 -12.10 15.30 24.09
C LYS A 158 -13.62 15.30 24.07
N GLU A 159 -14.21 16.44 23.69
CA GLU A 159 -15.66 16.64 23.76
C GLU A 159 -16.43 15.70 22.81
N LEU A 160 -15.97 15.54 21.57
CA LEU A 160 -16.63 14.69 20.58
C LEU A 160 -15.84 13.40 20.41
N LEU A 161 -16.53 12.25 20.46
CA LEU A 161 -15.93 10.96 20.13
C LEU A 161 -15.31 11.06 18.73
N THR A 162 -14.03 10.71 18.63
CA THR A 162 -13.25 10.88 17.40
C THR A 162 -12.39 9.64 17.18
N PHE A 163 -12.44 9.10 15.97
CA PHE A 163 -11.44 8.13 15.48
C PHE A 163 -10.40 8.86 14.64
N GLU A 164 -9.13 8.52 14.83
CA GLU A 164 -8.00 9.08 14.11
C GLU A 164 -6.94 8.00 13.84
N PHE A 165 -6.27 8.08 12.69
CA PHE A 165 -5.08 7.26 12.42
C PHE A 165 -3.84 8.03 12.86
N THR A 166 -3.11 7.44 13.79
CA THR A 166 -1.88 7.95 14.38
C THR A 166 -0.71 7.05 13.98
N GLU A 167 0.52 7.56 14.07
CA GLU A 167 1.75 6.79 13.83
C GLU A 167 1.78 5.98 12.52
N LEU A 168 1.77 6.66 11.37
CA LEU A 168 1.90 6.00 10.07
C LEU A 168 3.33 5.50 9.83
N LYS A 169 3.46 4.19 9.57
CA LYS A 169 4.69 3.52 9.14
C LYS A 169 4.48 2.87 7.77
N PRO A 170 5.53 2.42 7.07
CA PRO A 170 5.39 1.78 5.76
C PRO A 170 4.44 0.58 5.74
N ASN A 171 4.33 -0.15 6.85
CA ASN A 171 3.57 -1.40 6.96
C ASN A 171 2.61 -1.44 8.17
N SER A 172 2.40 -0.32 8.88
CA SER A 172 1.49 -0.30 10.03
C SER A 172 0.94 1.11 10.30
N THR A 173 -0.14 1.17 11.08
CA THR A 173 -0.69 2.41 11.64
C THR A 173 -1.37 2.12 12.98
N VAL A 174 -1.66 3.14 13.78
CA VAL A 174 -2.42 3.02 15.02
C VAL A 174 -3.76 3.73 14.84
N LEU A 175 -4.86 2.99 14.81
CA LEU A 175 -6.20 3.56 14.90
C LEU A 175 -6.49 3.90 16.37
N GLU A 176 -6.83 5.15 16.67
CA GLU A 176 -7.11 5.59 18.03
C GLU A 176 -8.52 6.16 18.14
N LEU A 177 -9.35 5.59 19.02
CA LEU A 177 -10.60 6.20 19.47
C LEU A 177 -10.30 7.11 20.65
N GLN A 178 -10.70 8.38 20.60
CA GLN A 178 -10.57 9.37 21.67
C GLN A 178 -11.95 9.91 22.09
N TRP A 179 -12.28 9.87 23.38
CA TRP A 179 -13.51 10.47 23.90
C TRP A 179 -13.41 10.75 25.41
N GLY A 180 -13.92 11.89 25.88
CA GLY A 180 -13.75 12.29 27.28
C GLY A 180 -12.26 12.30 27.62
N THR A 181 -11.86 11.56 28.65
CA THR A 181 -10.47 11.52 29.15
C THR A 181 -9.72 10.24 28.80
N LYS A 182 -10.26 9.37 27.93
CA LYS A 182 -9.57 8.13 27.53
C LYS A 182 -9.37 8.01 26.02
N SER A 183 -8.29 7.33 25.64
CA SER A 183 -8.06 6.83 24.29
C SER A 183 -7.84 5.32 24.25
N PHE A 184 -8.18 4.73 23.10
CA PHE A 184 -8.12 3.29 22.82
C PHE A 184 -7.28 3.06 21.55
N PRO A 185 -5.96 2.94 21.69
CA PRO A 185 -5.07 2.72 20.56
C PRO A 185 -5.11 1.25 20.12
N LEU A 186 -5.36 1.02 18.83
CA LEU A 186 -5.31 -0.27 18.17
C LEU A 186 -4.22 -0.23 17.09
N THR A 187 -3.16 -1.01 17.26
CA THR A 187 -2.15 -1.18 16.22
C THR A 187 -2.68 -2.11 15.11
N ILE A 188 -2.54 -1.66 13.86
CA ILE A 188 -2.94 -2.38 12.66
C ILE A 188 -1.69 -2.59 11.82
N ASP A 189 -1.28 -3.85 11.68
CA ASP A 189 -0.16 -4.26 10.84
C ASP A 189 -0.66 -4.79 9.49
N VAL A 190 0.05 -4.44 8.42
CA VAL A 190 -0.27 -4.81 7.05
C VAL A 190 0.92 -5.56 6.45
N ALA A 191 0.67 -6.75 5.92
CA ALA A 191 1.68 -7.55 5.23
C ALA A 191 1.92 -7.03 3.80
N VAL A 192 2.38 -5.76 3.69
CA VAL A 192 2.44 -5.00 2.43
C VAL A 192 3.11 -5.80 1.30
N ASN A 193 4.26 -6.41 1.57
CA ASN A 193 5.01 -7.13 0.54
C ASN A 193 4.26 -8.38 0.06
N GLU A 194 3.61 -9.11 0.96
CA GLU A 194 2.81 -10.30 0.61
C GLU A 194 1.61 -9.89 -0.26
N ILE A 195 0.91 -8.84 0.15
CA ILE A 195 -0.27 -8.30 -0.56
C ILE A 195 0.11 -7.84 -1.98
N VAL A 196 1.21 -7.09 -2.11
CA VAL A 196 1.70 -6.64 -3.43
C VAL A 196 2.12 -7.81 -4.30
N LEU A 197 2.80 -8.82 -3.75
CA LEU A 197 3.19 -10.02 -4.53
C LEU A 197 1.97 -10.83 -4.97
N GLU A 198 0.94 -10.96 -4.15
CA GLU A 198 -0.32 -11.57 -4.56
C GLU A 198 -1.02 -10.80 -5.68
N ASP A 199 -1.07 -9.48 -5.58
CA ASP A 199 -1.63 -8.62 -6.64
C ASP A 199 -0.83 -8.74 -7.94
N ILE A 200 0.51 -8.75 -7.87
CA ILE A 200 1.39 -9.02 -9.03
C ILE A 200 1.04 -10.36 -9.67
N ARG A 201 0.95 -11.45 -8.89
CA ARG A 201 0.60 -12.78 -9.40
C ARG A 201 -0.78 -12.80 -10.09
N LYS A 202 -1.75 -12.04 -9.58
CA LYS A 202 -3.07 -11.89 -10.20
C LYS A 202 -2.97 -11.08 -11.50
N LYS A 203 -2.26 -9.96 -11.52
CA LYS A 203 -2.11 -9.07 -12.68
C LYS A 203 -1.35 -9.71 -13.84
N LEU A 204 -0.33 -10.52 -13.56
CA LEU A 204 0.44 -11.25 -14.57
C LEU A 204 -0.39 -12.31 -15.32
N LYS A 205 -1.56 -12.70 -14.79
CA LYS A 205 -2.52 -13.60 -15.48
C LYS A 205 -3.50 -12.86 -16.40
N ASN A 206 -3.43 -11.53 -16.45
CA ASN A 206 -4.37 -10.66 -17.16
C ASN A 206 -3.63 -9.76 -18.17
N GLN A 207 -4.28 -8.72 -18.70
CA GLN A 207 -3.70 -7.78 -19.67
C GLN A 207 -2.27 -7.30 -19.34
N PRO A 208 -1.91 -6.98 -18.08
CA PRO A 208 -0.54 -6.60 -17.72
C PRO A 208 0.52 -7.69 -18.00
N GLY A 209 0.12 -8.96 -17.96
CA GLY A 209 0.98 -10.11 -18.25
C GLY A 209 1.46 -10.22 -19.69
N PHE A 210 0.87 -9.46 -20.62
CA PHE A 210 1.31 -9.39 -22.02
C PHE A 210 2.33 -8.28 -22.29
N GLN A 211 2.95 -7.74 -21.24
CA GLN A 211 3.99 -6.71 -21.36
C GLN A 211 5.25 -7.14 -20.62
N ARG A 212 6.40 -7.14 -21.32
CA ARG A 212 7.72 -7.42 -20.74
C ARG A 212 7.98 -6.65 -19.45
N GLN A 213 7.68 -5.36 -19.47
CA GLN A 213 7.97 -4.42 -18.38
C GLN A 213 7.28 -4.83 -17.07
N THR A 214 6.10 -5.44 -17.13
CA THR A 214 5.38 -5.91 -15.94
C THR A 214 6.12 -7.07 -15.27
N TRP A 215 6.67 -8.00 -16.05
CA TRP A 215 7.48 -9.12 -15.52
C TRP A 215 8.81 -8.62 -14.94
N GLU A 216 9.44 -7.63 -15.58
CA GLU A 216 10.64 -6.96 -15.04
C GLU A 216 10.34 -6.26 -13.71
N GLN A 217 9.19 -5.58 -13.60
CA GLN A 217 8.74 -4.94 -12.37
C GLN A 217 8.45 -5.96 -11.26
N ALA A 218 7.79 -7.07 -11.61
CA ALA A 218 7.49 -8.16 -10.69
C ALA A 218 8.78 -8.76 -10.09
N ALA A 219 9.73 -9.16 -10.96
CA ALA A 219 11.01 -9.72 -10.55
C ALA A 219 11.80 -8.74 -9.67
N ARG A 220 11.82 -7.45 -10.04
CA ARG A 220 12.51 -6.42 -9.26
C ARG A 220 11.84 -6.17 -7.91
N TYR A 221 10.52 -6.20 -7.84
CA TYR A 221 9.81 -6.04 -6.58
C TYR A 221 10.14 -7.19 -5.62
N ALA A 222 10.07 -8.44 -6.07
CA ALA A 222 10.45 -9.60 -5.25
C ALA A 222 11.92 -9.54 -4.80
N LEU A 223 12.85 -9.19 -5.68
CA LEU A 223 14.27 -9.04 -5.35
C LEU A 223 14.54 -8.03 -4.20
N ASN A 224 13.76 -6.95 -4.17
CA ASN A 224 13.99 -5.81 -3.27
C ASN A 224 13.19 -5.86 -1.97
N ASN A 225 12.15 -6.68 -1.88
CA ASN A 225 11.19 -6.67 -0.77
C ASN A 225 11.04 -8.06 -0.13
N ASP A 226 12.15 -8.80 -0.04
CA ASP A 226 12.24 -10.13 0.57
C ASP A 226 11.24 -11.16 -0.01
N GLY A 227 10.94 -11.04 -1.31
CA GLY A 227 10.15 -12.02 -2.04
C GLY A 227 10.93 -13.28 -2.36
N ASP A 228 10.22 -14.31 -2.83
CA ASP A 228 10.84 -15.56 -3.28
C ASP A 228 11.77 -15.30 -4.49
N LEU A 229 13.07 -15.54 -4.30
CA LEU A 229 14.08 -15.27 -5.32
C LEU A 229 14.01 -16.26 -6.51
N TYR A 230 13.48 -17.46 -6.32
CA TYR A 230 13.25 -18.39 -7.43
C TYR A 230 12.03 -17.97 -8.26
N GLU A 231 10.98 -17.45 -7.61
CA GLU A 231 9.85 -16.85 -8.33
C GLU A 231 10.29 -15.60 -9.10
N ALA A 232 11.09 -14.73 -8.46
CA ALA A 232 11.68 -13.56 -9.10
C ALA A 232 12.54 -13.95 -10.32
N LEU A 233 13.33 -15.02 -10.20
CA LEU A 233 14.14 -15.56 -11.29
C LEU A 233 13.25 -16.03 -12.45
N GLY A 234 12.18 -16.76 -12.15
CA GLY A 234 11.20 -17.19 -13.15
C GLY A 234 10.53 -16.02 -13.88
N TRP A 235 10.20 -14.94 -13.18
CA TRP A 235 9.67 -13.72 -13.79
C TRP A 235 10.71 -13.00 -14.66
N ALA A 236 11.98 -12.96 -14.24
CA ALA A 236 13.06 -12.41 -15.07
C ALA A 236 13.26 -13.25 -16.35
N ASP A 237 13.20 -14.57 -16.24
CA ASP A 237 13.30 -15.48 -17.39
C ASP A 237 12.13 -15.30 -18.36
N ALA A 238 10.90 -15.12 -17.86
CA ALA A 238 9.74 -14.81 -18.68
C ALA A 238 9.90 -13.48 -19.45
N ALA A 239 10.53 -12.46 -18.85
CA ALA A 239 10.82 -11.20 -19.52
C ALA A 239 11.90 -11.31 -20.61
N ILE A 240 12.79 -12.30 -20.50
CA ILE A 240 13.91 -12.55 -21.43
C ILE A 240 13.48 -13.41 -22.62
N ASP A 241 12.74 -14.50 -22.37
CA ASP A 241 12.46 -15.57 -23.36
C ASP A 241 11.02 -16.11 -23.29
N GLY A 242 10.07 -15.26 -22.88
CA GLY A 242 8.64 -15.55 -22.91
C GLY A 242 8.01 -15.47 -24.31
N GLN A 243 6.87 -16.13 -24.50
CA GLN A 243 6.16 -16.04 -25.79
C GLN A 243 5.41 -14.71 -25.92
N PHE A 244 5.43 -14.12 -27.12
CA PHE A 244 4.64 -12.95 -27.54
C PHE A 244 5.00 -11.59 -26.91
N PHE A 245 5.52 -11.53 -25.69
CA PHE A 245 5.75 -10.26 -24.98
C PHE A 245 7.21 -10.02 -24.57
N SER A 246 8.10 -11.01 -24.64
CA SER A 246 9.47 -10.88 -24.14
C SER A 246 10.41 -10.21 -25.13
N GLU A 247 11.46 -9.57 -24.61
CA GLU A 247 12.55 -9.05 -25.43
C GLU A 247 13.81 -9.01 -24.56
N LYS A 248 14.74 -9.93 -24.83
CA LYS A 248 16.05 -9.93 -24.17
C LYS A 248 16.76 -8.59 -24.38
N ASN A 249 17.20 -7.98 -23.28
CA ASN A 249 17.94 -6.71 -23.30
C ASN A 249 18.89 -6.60 -22.09
N PHE A 250 19.63 -5.50 -21.99
CA PHE A 250 20.53 -5.25 -20.87
C PHE A 250 19.79 -5.26 -19.52
N THR A 251 18.63 -4.62 -19.45
CA THR A 251 17.88 -4.41 -18.20
C THR A 251 17.42 -5.72 -17.57
N ASN A 252 16.84 -6.64 -18.35
CA ASN A 252 16.36 -7.92 -17.81
C ASN A 252 17.48 -8.94 -17.54
N LEU A 253 18.55 -8.95 -18.35
CA LEU A 253 19.73 -9.76 -18.05
C LEU A 253 20.44 -9.25 -16.78
N SER A 254 20.60 -7.93 -16.63
CA SER A 254 21.17 -7.34 -15.40
C SER A 254 20.32 -7.68 -14.16
N LEU A 255 18.99 -7.61 -14.28
CA LEU A 255 18.08 -8.02 -13.21
C LEU A 255 18.25 -9.50 -12.86
N LYS A 256 18.27 -10.40 -13.86
CA LYS A 256 18.53 -11.83 -13.65
C LYS A 256 19.87 -12.09 -12.96
N SER A 257 20.93 -11.37 -13.36
CA SER A 257 22.24 -11.46 -12.73
C SER A 257 22.19 -11.09 -11.23
N GLN A 258 21.49 -10.02 -10.89
CA GLN A 258 21.32 -9.59 -9.48
C GLN A 258 20.57 -10.64 -8.65
N ILE A 259 19.52 -11.25 -9.21
CA ILE A 259 18.76 -12.33 -8.56
C ILE A 259 19.66 -13.56 -8.35
N LEU A 260 20.39 -13.99 -9.38
CA LEU A 260 21.32 -15.11 -9.29
C LEU A 260 22.42 -14.87 -8.24
N SER A 261 22.92 -13.63 -8.14
CA SER A 261 23.90 -13.26 -7.11
C SER A 261 23.30 -13.40 -5.71
N LYS A 262 22.08 -12.91 -5.46
CA LYS A 262 21.38 -13.10 -4.17
C LYS A 262 21.07 -14.57 -3.86
N LEU A 263 20.89 -15.41 -4.87
CA LEU A 263 20.74 -16.87 -4.74
C LEU A 263 22.09 -17.59 -4.50
N GLY A 264 23.22 -16.88 -4.39
CA GLY A 264 24.54 -17.47 -4.22
C GLY A 264 25.13 -18.10 -5.49
N GLN A 265 24.53 -17.88 -6.67
CA GLN A 265 24.96 -18.44 -7.95
C GLN A 265 25.89 -17.47 -8.71
N SER A 266 26.99 -17.06 -8.08
CA SER A 266 27.86 -15.98 -8.56
C SER A 266 28.44 -16.22 -9.96
N GLU A 267 28.89 -17.44 -10.28
CA GLU A 267 29.45 -17.73 -11.62
C GLU A 267 28.42 -17.51 -12.74
N LYS A 268 27.17 -17.95 -12.52
CA LYS A 268 26.08 -17.73 -13.48
C LYS A 268 25.69 -16.26 -13.54
N ALA A 269 25.68 -15.57 -12.40
CA ALA A 269 25.42 -14.14 -12.33
C ALA A 269 26.43 -13.35 -13.19
N ASP A 270 27.72 -13.69 -13.09
CA ASP A 270 28.78 -13.05 -13.89
C ASP A 270 28.65 -13.36 -15.38
N GLN A 271 28.32 -14.60 -15.75
CA GLN A 271 28.07 -14.96 -17.16
C GLN A 271 26.89 -14.17 -17.75
N VAL A 272 25.77 -14.10 -17.03
CA VAL A 272 24.58 -13.35 -17.47
C VAL A 272 24.88 -11.85 -17.55
N MET A 273 25.63 -11.29 -16.59
CA MET A 273 26.02 -9.89 -16.64
C MET A 273 26.97 -9.60 -17.80
N ALA A 274 27.90 -10.51 -18.10
CA ALA A 274 28.80 -10.36 -19.24
C ALA A 274 28.01 -10.31 -20.56
N GLU A 275 26.98 -11.15 -20.72
CA GLU A 275 26.05 -11.06 -21.85
C GLU A 275 25.32 -9.71 -21.87
N ALA A 276 24.76 -9.29 -20.73
CA ALA A 276 24.06 -8.01 -20.60
C ALA A 276 24.92 -6.84 -21.09
N LEU A 277 26.18 -6.76 -20.63
CA LEU A 277 27.12 -5.69 -20.99
C LEU A 277 27.35 -5.55 -22.50
N THR A 278 27.23 -6.63 -23.28
CA THR A 278 27.33 -6.55 -24.74
C THR A 278 26.16 -5.78 -25.36
N MET A 279 24.99 -5.81 -24.72
CA MET A 279 23.74 -5.18 -25.19
C MET A 279 23.57 -3.74 -24.68
N GLY A 280 24.13 -3.41 -23.51
CA GLY A 280 23.89 -2.14 -22.83
C GLY A 280 24.21 -0.90 -23.66
N ASP A 281 23.33 0.09 -23.62
CA ASP A 281 23.55 1.39 -24.24
C ASP A 281 24.43 2.32 -23.38
N ASN A 282 24.65 3.55 -23.86
CA ASN A 282 25.51 4.51 -23.15
C ASN A 282 25.00 4.88 -21.75
N LEU A 283 23.68 4.91 -21.55
CA LEU A 283 23.04 5.31 -20.31
C LEU A 283 22.95 4.13 -19.34
N GLU A 284 22.58 2.95 -19.84
CA GLU A 284 22.51 1.70 -19.10
C GLU A 284 23.89 1.33 -18.52
N LEU A 285 24.93 1.35 -19.34
CA LEU A 285 26.29 1.09 -18.88
C LEU A 285 26.78 2.16 -17.90
N HIS A 286 26.38 3.42 -18.09
CA HIS A 286 26.68 4.48 -17.12
C HIS A 286 26.01 4.23 -15.77
N GLN A 287 24.72 3.87 -15.77
CA GLN A 287 23.95 3.59 -14.56
C GLN A 287 24.49 2.37 -13.82
N TYR A 288 24.89 1.32 -14.52
CA TYR A 288 25.53 0.16 -13.90
C TYR A 288 26.89 0.50 -13.28
N GLY A 289 27.71 1.30 -13.97
CA GLY A 289 28.95 1.84 -13.38
C GLY A 289 28.68 2.66 -12.12
N ARG A 290 27.60 3.46 -12.09
CA ARG A 290 27.17 4.22 -10.91
C ARG A 290 26.73 3.32 -9.76
N GLN A 291 26.00 2.25 -10.04
CA GLN A 291 25.62 1.26 -9.04
C GLN A 291 26.86 0.65 -8.37
N LEU A 292 27.83 0.20 -9.17
CA LEU A 292 29.08 -0.37 -8.67
C LEU A 292 29.88 0.61 -7.79
N LEU A 293 29.85 1.91 -8.09
CA LEU A 293 30.45 2.93 -7.21
C LEU A 293 29.74 3.01 -5.85
N GLY A 294 28.41 2.95 -5.82
CA GLY A 294 27.62 2.94 -4.58
C GLY A 294 27.90 1.68 -3.74
N GLU A 295 28.16 0.55 -4.40
CA GLU A 295 28.61 -0.71 -3.79
C GLU A 295 30.10 -0.71 -3.40
N LYS A 296 30.80 0.42 -3.58
CA LYS A 296 32.25 0.59 -3.35
C LYS A 296 33.14 -0.31 -4.22
N ASN A 297 32.62 -0.87 -5.30
CA ASN A 297 33.37 -1.62 -6.30
C ASN A 297 33.96 -0.67 -7.37
N THR A 298 34.85 0.21 -6.91
CA THR A 298 35.36 1.34 -7.71
C THR A 298 36.18 0.91 -8.92
N GLN A 299 36.88 -0.22 -8.83
CA GLN A 299 37.70 -0.76 -9.92
C GLN A 299 36.81 -1.29 -11.06
N LYS A 300 35.82 -2.15 -10.74
CA LYS A 300 34.87 -2.66 -11.74
C LYS A 300 34.07 -1.51 -12.35
N ALA A 301 33.68 -0.52 -11.56
CA ALA A 301 33.01 0.67 -12.08
C ALA A 301 33.84 1.40 -13.15
N LEU A 302 35.12 1.64 -12.90
CA LEU A 302 36.02 2.26 -13.87
C LEU A 302 36.14 1.42 -15.16
N GLU A 303 36.21 0.09 -15.05
CA GLU A 303 36.22 -0.81 -16.19
C GLU A 303 34.95 -0.69 -17.04
N ILE A 304 33.77 -0.63 -16.41
CA ILE A 304 32.50 -0.39 -17.10
C ILE A 304 32.47 0.97 -17.78
N PHE A 305 32.95 2.04 -17.14
CA PHE A 305 33.02 3.35 -17.78
C PHE A 305 33.98 3.40 -18.97
N LYS A 306 35.12 2.69 -18.88
CA LYS A 306 36.05 2.52 -20.00
C LYS A 306 35.42 1.72 -21.14
N MET A 307 34.69 0.65 -20.84
CA MET A 307 33.94 -0.13 -21.82
C MET A 307 32.89 0.74 -22.53
N ASN A 308 32.10 1.50 -21.76
CA ASN A 308 31.11 2.43 -22.29
C ASN A 308 31.76 3.45 -23.23
N ALA A 309 32.90 4.04 -22.85
CA ALA A 309 33.63 4.97 -23.70
C ALA A 309 34.21 4.38 -24.98
N LYS A 310 34.54 3.08 -24.98
CA LYS A 310 34.96 2.37 -26.18
C LYS A 310 33.79 2.16 -27.15
N LYS A 311 32.60 1.84 -26.63
CA LYS A 311 31.39 1.55 -27.41
C LYS A 311 30.66 2.82 -27.88
N HIS A 312 30.64 3.86 -27.05
CA HIS A 312 29.88 5.09 -27.25
C HIS A 312 30.79 6.31 -27.13
N LYS A 313 31.29 6.82 -28.25
CA LYS A 313 32.29 7.89 -28.23
C LYS A 313 31.67 9.25 -27.94
N ASN A 314 32.31 9.99 -27.03
CA ASN A 314 32.13 11.42 -26.80
C ASN A 314 30.70 11.88 -26.44
N GLN A 315 29.92 11.05 -25.77
CA GLN A 315 28.61 11.46 -25.24
C GLN A 315 28.72 11.94 -23.79
N TRP A 316 27.76 12.75 -23.35
CA TRP A 316 27.77 13.30 -21.99
C TRP A 316 27.82 12.24 -20.88
N PRO A 317 26.95 11.21 -20.85
CA PRO A 317 26.99 10.18 -19.80
C PRO A 317 28.34 9.45 -19.77
N VAL A 318 28.95 9.25 -20.93
CA VAL A 318 30.20 8.53 -21.09
C VAL A 318 31.37 9.30 -20.46
N ASN A 319 31.55 10.56 -20.86
CA ASN A 319 32.62 11.41 -20.32
C ASN A 319 32.41 11.62 -18.82
N TYR A 320 31.17 11.82 -18.38
CA TYR A 320 30.90 12.01 -16.96
C TYR A 320 31.13 10.73 -16.15
N GLY A 321 30.80 9.56 -16.71
CA GLY A 321 31.08 8.26 -16.10
C GLY A 321 32.58 8.02 -15.92
N LEU A 322 33.39 8.28 -16.95
CA LEU A 322 34.85 8.19 -16.85
C LEU A 322 35.41 9.09 -15.75
N ALA A 323 34.92 10.34 -15.68
CA ALA A 323 35.34 11.25 -14.62
C ALA A 323 35.06 10.68 -13.21
N ARG A 324 33.87 10.11 -13.01
CA ARG A 324 33.49 9.45 -11.76
C ARG A 324 34.38 8.27 -11.42
N GLY A 325 34.63 7.40 -12.40
CA GLY A 325 35.51 6.25 -12.24
C GLY A 325 36.95 6.64 -11.87
N TYR A 326 37.55 7.61 -12.55
CA TYR A 326 38.90 8.07 -12.22
C TYR A 326 38.97 8.80 -10.88
N SER A 327 37.96 9.61 -10.56
CA SER A 327 37.85 10.28 -9.26
C SER A 327 37.83 9.26 -8.11
N ALA A 328 37.04 8.19 -8.26
CA ALA A 328 36.95 7.12 -7.25
C ALA A 328 38.27 6.35 -7.05
N GLN A 329 39.22 6.45 -8.00
CA GLN A 329 40.58 5.89 -7.90
C GLN A 329 41.61 6.92 -7.39
N GLY A 330 41.18 8.14 -7.04
CA GLY A 330 42.08 9.24 -6.66
C GLY A 330 42.80 9.91 -7.83
N ASP A 331 42.52 9.54 -9.08
CA ASP A 331 43.10 10.19 -10.26
C ASP A 331 42.27 11.43 -10.64
N TYR A 332 42.36 12.46 -9.79
CA TYR A 332 41.63 13.71 -9.97
C TYR A 332 42.06 14.45 -11.24
N LYS A 333 43.32 14.31 -11.66
CA LYS A 333 43.82 14.93 -12.90
C LYS A 333 43.09 14.38 -14.13
N THR A 334 42.97 13.06 -14.24
CA THR A 334 42.23 12.43 -15.34
C THR A 334 40.73 12.66 -15.20
N ALA A 335 40.20 12.65 -13.98
CA ALA A 335 38.80 12.99 -13.73
C ALA A 335 38.44 14.40 -14.22
N THR A 336 39.27 15.42 -13.93
CA THR A 336 39.08 16.80 -14.41
C THR A 336 39.08 16.86 -15.94
N LYS A 337 39.98 16.12 -16.62
CA LYS A 337 40.02 16.06 -18.08
C LYS A 337 38.69 15.57 -18.66
N TYR A 338 38.09 14.54 -18.07
CA TYR A 338 36.82 13.99 -18.55
C TYR A 338 35.61 14.83 -18.13
N LEU A 339 35.63 15.51 -16.98
CA LEU A 339 34.59 16.48 -16.63
C LEU A 339 34.56 17.67 -17.59
N LYS A 340 35.71 18.19 -18.03
CA LYS A 340 35.75 19.25 -19.05
C LYS A 340 35.07 18.81 -20.36
N LYS A 341 35.35 17.59 -20.82
CA LYS A 341 34.65 17.00 -21.97
C LYS A 341 33.15 16.78 -21.73
N ALA A 342 32.77 16.41 -20.50
CA ALA A 342 31.35 16.31 -20.14
C ALA A 342 30.68 17.69 -20.16
N LEU A 343 31.38 18.75 -19.74
CA LEU A 343 30.83 20.11 -19.74
C LEU A 343 30.46 20.58 -21.15
N GLU A 344 31.30 20.28 -22.14
CA GLU A 344 31.08 20.59 -23.57
C GLU A 344 29.78 19.97 -24.09
N ASN A 345 29.48 18.72 -23.71
CA ASN A 345 28.37 17.95 -24.25
C ASN A 345 27.13 17.89 -23.34
N ALA A 346 27.10 18.66 -22.24
CA ALA A 346 26.04 18.60 -21.25
C ALA A 346 24.67 19.06 -21.80
N PRO A 347 23.59 18.30 -21.58
CA PRO A 347 22.32 18.47 -22.30
C PRO A 347 21.51 19.71 -21.87
N ASN A 348 21.75 20.24 -20.67
CA ASN A 348 21.01 21.38 -20.14
C ASN A 348 21.80 22.13 -19.06
N ALA A 349 21.33 23.33 -18.68
CA ALA A 349 21.98 24.20 -17.70
C ALA A 349 22.17 23.51 -16.34
N ALA A 350 21.19 22.73 -15.87
CA ALA A 350 21.30 21.99 -14.61
C ALA A 350 22.42 20.94 -14.65
N SER A 351 22.63 20.28 -15.78
CA SER A 351 23.72 19.31 -15.98
C SER A 351 25.07 20.02 -16.04
N LYS A 352 25.15 21.17 -16.72
CA LYS A 352 26.37 22.01 -16.73
C LYS A 352 26.74 22.48 -15.32
N GLY A 353 25.77 22.95 -14.54
CA GLY A 353 25.97 23.36 -13.15
C GLY A 353 26.51 22.22 -12.28
N ARG A 354 25.97 21.00 -12.42
CA ARG A 354 26.49 19.81 -11.71
C ARG A 354 27.92 19.47 -12.11
N VAL A 355 28.26 19.55 -13.40
CA VAL A 355 29.62 19.29 -13.88
C VAL A 355 30.59 20.35 -13.34
N GLN A 356 30.19 21.62 -13.32
CA GLN A 356 31.00 22.70 -12.76
C GLN A 356 31.26 22.51 -11.26
N ALA A 357 30.22 22.22 -10.47
CA ALA A 357 30.38 21.95 -9.05
C ALA A 357 31.35 20.79 -8.78
N ASN A 358 31.34 19.76 -9.62
CA ASN A 358 32.29 18.64 -9.51
C ASN A 358 33.71 19.01 -9.96
N LEU A 359 33.88 19.92 -10.92
CA LEU A 359 35.20 20.47 -11.25
C LEU A 359 35.79 21.23 -10.05
N ASP A 360 34.96 22.00 -9.35
CA ASP A 360 35.37 22.77 -8.17
C ASP A 360 35.75 21.85 -7.00
N LYS A 361 35.04 20.73 -6.82
CA LYS A 361 35.42 19.67 -5.87
C LYS A 361 36.79 19.06 -6.19
N LEU A 362 37.00 18.64 -7.44
CA LEU A 362 38.28 18.06 -7.86
C LEU A 362 39.44 19.05 -7.70
N ALA A 363 39.21 20.34 -7.90
CA ALA A 363 40.22 21.39 -7.69
C ALA A 363 40.66 21.49 -6.21
N LYS A 364 39.81 21.06 -5.27
CA LYS A 364 40.10 20.96 -3.84
C LYS A 364 40.66 19.59 -3.42
N GLY A 365 40.83 18.66 -4.36
CA GLY A 365 41.22 17.28 -4.06
C GLY A 365 40.10 16.44 -3.44
N GLU A 366 38.84 16.80 -3.69
CA GLU A 366 37.67 16.07 -3.19
C GLU A 366 37.10 15.13 -4.25
N ASP A 367 36.69 13.93 -3.83
CA ASP A 367 35.99 12.98 -4.71
C ASP A 367 34.60 13.47 -5.12
N ILE A 368 34.17 13.13 -6.34
CA ILE A 368 32.89 13.59 -6.92
C ILE A 368 31.74 12.57 -6.79
N ASN A 369 31.99 11.42 -6.16
CA ASN A 369 31.00 10.34 -6.06
C ASN A 369 30.13 10.41 -4.82
#